data_AF-A0A537ARR5-F1
#
_entry.id   AF-A0A537ARR5-F1
#
_cell.length_a   1.000
_cell.length_b   1.000
_cell.length_c   1.000
_cell.angle_alpha   90.00
_cell.angle_beta   90.00
_cell.angle_gamma   90.00
#
_symmetry.space_group_name_H-M   'P 1'
#
loop_
_entity.id
_entity.type
_entity.pdbx_description
1 polymer ?
#
loop_
_entity_poly.entity_id
_entity_poly.type
_entity_poly.pdbx_seq_one_letter_code
_entity_poly.pdbx_strand_id
1 'polypeptide(L)'
;MEDVSRDDLSDSFGEMSAQELMERWSGGYLTDLAVEVARKEFSLRGIQPPPYVAKVADNLAVTEGEPSELVEVARSQVNVELELLGARLSGEGIPSFIVNANSNRMGPPFSNAAGGARLLVASQYEKDAKQIVALLKAGAFTLRDSDDVG
;
A
#
# COMPACT_ATOMS: atom_id res chain seq x y z
N MET A 1 10.03 -5.84 -16.21
CA MET A 1 9.06 -6.56 -15.37
C MET A 1 9.17 -8.00 -15.83
N GLU A 2 9.79 -8.87 -15.04
CA GLU A 2 9.82 -10.29 -15.38
C GLU A 2 8.40 -10.81 -15.26
N ASP A 3 7.79 -11.16 -16.39
CA ASP A 3 6.56 -11.93 -16.45
C ASP A 3 6.84 -13.25 -15.74
N VAL A 4 6.39 -13.37 -14.49
CA VAL A 4 6.55 -14.61 -13.73
C VAL A 4 5.61 -15.64 -14.36
N SER A 5 6.17 -16.54 -15.17
CA SER A 5 5.39 -17.56 -15.84
C SER A 5 4.89 -18.62 -14.85
N ARG A 6 3.81 -19.31 -15.23
CA ARG A 6 3.29 -20.46 -14.47
C ARG A 6 4.36 -21.53 -14.25
N ASP A 7 5.22 -21.73 -15.23
CA ASP A 7 6.28 -22.74 -15.19
C ASP A 7 7.38 -22.34 -14.20
N ASP A 8 7.78 -21.07 -14.17
CA ASP A 8 8.76 -20.54 -13.20
C ASP A 8 8.24 -20.66 -11.75
N LEU A 9 6.94 -20.42 -11.54
CA LEU A 9 6.31 -20.63 -10.22
C LEU A 9 6.27 -22.11 -9.84
N SER A 10 6.02 -22.99 -10.81
CA SER A 10 5.96 -24.43 -10.56
C SER A 10 7.33 -24.97 -10.19
N ASP A 11 8.38 -24.55 -10.87
CA ASP A 11 9.76 -24.93 -10.56
C ASP A 11 10.16 -24.40 -9.18
N SER A 12 9.91 -23.12 -8.91
CA SER A 12 10.21 -22.52 -7.61
C SER A 12 9.49 -23.21 -6.44
N PHE A 13 8.21 -23.56 -6.61
CA PHE A 13 7.46 -24.26 -5.56
C PHE A 13 7.83 -25.74 -5.47
N GLY A 14 8.26 -26.35 -6.58
CA GLY A 14 8.83 -27.69 -6.61
C GLY A 14 10.13 -27.81 -5.81
N GLU A 15 11.00 -26.80 -5.89
CA GLU A 15 12.24 -26.72 -5.12
C GLU A 15 12.04 -26.42 -3.63
N MET A 16 10.90 -25.81 -3.24
CA MET A 16 10.60 -25.48 -1.85
C MET A 16 10.20 -26.69 -1.02
N SER A 17 10.56 -26.66 0.27
CA SER A 17 10.08 -27.65 1.24
C SER A 17 8.57 -27.49 1.51
N ALA A 18 7.93 -28.56 1.97
CA ALA A 18 6.50 -28.53 2.31
C ALA A 18 6.17 -27.50 3.41
N GLN A 19 7.12 -27.25 4.31
CA GLN A 19 6.97 -26.25 5.38
C GLN A 19 6.97 -24.82 4.82
N GLU A 20 7.89 -24.50 3.92
CA GLU A 20 7.96 -23.18 3.27
C GLU A 20 6.74 -22.93 2.38
N LEU A 21 6.27 -23.95 1.66
CA LEU A 21 5.05 -23.86 0.87
C LEU A 21 3.82 -23.58 1.76
N MET A 22 3.75 -24.22 2.93
CA MET A 22 2.67 -24.01 3.91
C MET A 22 2.77 -22.65 4.61
N GLU A 23 3.98 -22.15 4.86
CA GLU A 23 4.21 -20.80 5.40
C GLU A 23 3.72 -19.74 4.41
N ARG A 24 4.04 -19.88 3.12
CA ARG A 24 3.54 -18.98 2.08
C ARG A 24 2.03 -19.06 1.90
N TRP A 25 1.47 -20.28 1.96
CA TRP A 25 0.03 -20.50 1.89
C TRP A 25 -0.72 -19.86 3.06
N SER A 26 -0.21 -20.01 4.29
CA SER A 26 -0.79 -19.39 5.49
C SER A 26 -0.50 -17.87 5.61
N GLY A 27 0.51 -17.40 4.87
CA GLY A 27 0.83 -16.00 4.67
C GLY A 27 -0.32 -15.24 4.01
N GLY A 28 -1.03 -15.86 3.06
CA GLY A 28 -2.20 -15.28 2.42
C GLY A 28 -1.90 -14.20 1.37
N TYR A 29 -0.63 -14.07 0.94
CA TYR A 29 -0.18 -13.07 -0.04
C TYR A 29 0.11 -13.66 -1.43
N LEU A 30 -0.35 -14.87 -1.71
CA LEU A 30 -0.20 -15.52 -3.02
C LEU A 30 -1.19 -14.92 -4.03
N THR A 31 -0.72 -14.70 -5.25
CA THR A 31 -1.56 -14.36 -6.41
C THR A 31 -2.41 -15.55 -6.83
N ASP A 32 -3.48 -15.33 -7.59
CA ASP A 32 -4.39 -16.41 -8.03
C ASP A 32 -3.64 -17.54 -8.77
N LEU A 33 -2.68 -17.18 -9.64
CA LEU A 33 -1.83 -18.14 -10.34
C LEU A 33 -0.95 -18.93 -9.36
N ALA A 34 -0.37 -18.28 -8.36
CA ALA A 34 0.45 -18.93 -7.34
C ALA A 34 -0.39 -19.83 -6.42
N VAL A 35 -1.64 -19.46 -6.11
CA VAL A 35 -2.58 -20.33 -5.36
C VAL A 35 -2.89 -21.61 -6.14
N GLU A 36 -3.09 -21.49 -7.46
CA GLU A 36 -3.35 -22.66 -8.32
C GLU A 36 -2.13 -23.60 -8.37
N VAL A 37 -0.94 -23.05 -8.56
CA VAL A 37 0.31 -23.83 -8.59
C VAL A 37 0.58 -24.47 -7.23
N ALA A 38 0.44 -23.72 -6.13
CA ALA A 38 0.62 -24.26 -4.77
C ALA A 38 -0.37 -25.38 -4.46
N ARG A 39 -1.63 -25.27 -4.88
CA ARG A 39 -2.64 -26.33 -4.69
C ARG A 39 -2.28 -27.60 -5.44
N LYS A 40 -1.74 -27.48 -6.65
CA LYS A 40 -1.23 -28.61 -7.43
C LYS A 40 -0.05 -29.28 -6.72
N GLU A 41 0.89 -28.50 -6.20
CA GLU A 41 2.04 -28.99 -5.44
C GLU A 41 1.64 -29.68 -4.13
N PHE A 42 0.69 -29.13 -3.38
CA PHE A 42 0.15 -29.79 -2.18
C PHE A 42 -0.50 -31.14 -2.52
N SER A 43 -1.24 -31.19 -3.64
CA SER A 43 -1.89 -32.41 -4.12
C SER A 43 -0.86 -33.48 -4.52
N LEU A 44 0.23 -33.09 -5.20
CA LEU A 44 1.33 -33.98 -5.56
C LEU A 44 2.03 -34.54 -4.31
N ARG A 45 2.13 -33.76 -3.24
CA ARG A 45 2.76 -34.13 -1.97
C ARG A 45 1.80 -34.88 -1.03
N GLY A 46 0.54 -35.07 -1.41
CA GLY A 46 -0.47 -35.72 -0.57
C GLY A 46 -0.82 -34.93 0.70
N ILE A 47 -0.53 -33.64 0.73
CA ILE A 47 -0.79 -32.75 1.86
C ILE A 47 -2.12 -32.05 1.58
N GLN A 48 -3.06 -32.10 2.54
CA GLN A 48 -4.25 -31.25 2.48
C GLN A 48 -3.96 -29.93 3.21
N PRO A 49 -3.75 -28.82 2.48
CA PRO A 49 -3.55 -27.53 3.11
C PRO A 49 -4.89 -27.03 3.70
N PRO A 50 -4.85 -26.19 4.75
CA PRO A 50 -6.04 -25.50 5.22
C PRO A 50 -6.65 -24.64 4.11
N PRO A 51 -7.92 -24.21 4.20
CA PRO A 51 -8.50 -23.30 3.22
C PRO A 51 -7.62 -22.05 3.06
N TYR A 52 -7.30 -21.68 1.83
CA TYR A 52 -6.52 -20.48 1.55
C TYR A 52 -7.33 -19.26 1.96
N VAL A 53 -6.78 -18.46 2.87
CA VAL A 53 -7.36 -17.17 3.25
C VAL A 53 -6.46 -16.10 2.67
N ALA A 54 -6.90 -15.48 1.58
CA ALA A 54 -6.23 -14.33 1.02
C ALA A 54 -6.20 -13.23 2.09
N LYS A 55 -5.00 -12.91 2.58
CA LYS A 55 -4.79 -11.67 3.28
C LYS A 55 -4.66 -10.63 2.20
N VAL A 56 -5.69 -9.80 2.08
CA VAL A 56 -5.54 -8.51 1.42
C VAL A 56 -4.41 -7.85 2.17
N ALA A 57 -3.21 -7.83 1.58
CA ALA A 57 -2.24 -6.86 2.02
C ALA A 57 -2.98 -5.53 1.90
N ASP A 58 -2.91 -4.68 2.92
CA ASP A 58 -3.23 -3.25 2.79
C ASP A 58 -2.26 -2.55 1.81
N ASN A 59 -1.81 -3.26 0.77
CA ASN A 59 -1.30 -2.71 -0.46
C ASN A 59 -2.53 -2.22 -1.22
N LEU A 60 -2.84 -0.95 -0.98
CA LEU A 60 -3.43 -0.04 -1.95
C LEU A 60 -3.31 -0.63 -3.34
N ALA A 61 -4.42 -1.07 -3.91
CA ALA A 61 -4.49 -1.53 -5.27
C ALA A 61 -3.86 -0.44 -6.15
N VAL A 62 -2.62 -0.67 -6.55
CA VAL A 62 -2.03 -0.04 -7.73
C VAL A 62 -2.85 -0.63 -8.86
N THR A 63 -3.92 0.06 -9.24
CA THR A 63 -4.63 -0.22 -10.48
C THR A 63 -3.58 -0.28 -11.58
N GLU A 64 -3.54 -1.42 -12.27
CA GLU A 64 -2.68 -1.69 -13.42
C GLU A 64 -2.81 -0.55 -14.43
N GLY A 65 -1.84 0.34 -14.39
CA GLY A 65 -1.56 1.41 -15.32
C GLY A 65 -0.05 1.54 -15.33
N GLU A 66 0.51 1.86 -16.49
CA GLU A 66 1.94 2.05 -16.78
C GLU A 66 2.75 2.57 -15.58
N PRO A 67 4.03 2.19 -15.41
CA PRO A 67 4.87 2.65 -14.30
C PRO A 67 4.88 4.18 -14.25
N SER A 68 3.96 4.72 -13.46
CA SER A 68 3.70 6.14 -13.44
C SER A 68 4.61 6.70 -12.39
N GLU A 69 5.52 7.57 -12.82
CA GLU A 69 6.43 8.28 -11.94
C GLU A 69 5.65 8.88 -10.76
N LEU A 70 6.08 8.55 -9.53
CA LEU A 70 5.44 9.06 -8.33
C LEU A 70 6.01 10.44 -8.00
N VAL A 71 5.12 11.42 -7.86
CA VAL A 71 5.47 12.81 -7.59
C VAL A 71 4.97 13.21 -6.20
N GLU A 72 5.84 13.93 -5.47
CA GLU A 72 5.50 14.48 -4.15
C GLU A 72 4.54 15.66 -4.27
N VAL A 73 3.38 15.55 -3.58
CA VAL A 73 2.35 16.60 -3.56
C VAL A 73 2.22 17.26 -2.18
N ALA A 74 2.63 16.56 -1.12
CA ALA A 74 2.69 17.13 0.22
C ALA A 74 3.75 16.44 1.09
N ARG A 75 4.21 17.16 2.10
CA ARG A 75 5.11 16.68 3.15
C ARG A 75 4.66 17.24 4.49
N SER A 76 4.73 16.42 5.53
CA SER A 76 4.45 16.84 6.91
C SER A 76 5.24 16.01 7.93
N GLN A 77 5.53 16.61 9.08
CA GLN A 77 6.05 15.89 10.24
C GLN A 77 4.93 15.20 11.04
N VAL A 78 3.67 15.58 10.80
CA VAL A 78 2.49 15.02 11.48
C VAL A 78 1.82 14.02 10.53
N ASN A 79 1.90 12.73 10.83
CA ASN A 79 1.34 11.68 9.96
C ASN A 79 -0.17 11.84 9.71
N VAL A 80 -0.92 12.25 10.74
CA VAL A 80 -2.37 12.46 10.67
C VAL A 80 -2.76 13.48 9.59
N GLU A 81 -1.95 14.51 9.35
CA GLU A 81 -2.22 15.49 8.29
C GLU A 81 -2.14 14.87 6.90
N LEU A 82 -1.19 13.95 6.68
CA LEU A 82 -1.02 13.27 5.40
C LEU A 82 -2.10 12.20 5.19
N GLU A 83 -2.52 11.52 6.25
CA GLU A 83 -3.65 10.58 6.19
C GLU A 83 -4.94 11.32 5.80
N LEU A 84 -5.19 12.50 6.35
CA LEU A 84 -6.36 13.31 6.01
C LEU A 84 -6.31 13.81 4.56
N LEU A 85 -5.14 14.28 4.11
CA LEU A 85 -4.94 14.66 2.72
C LEU A 85 -5.11 13.45 1.78
N GLY A 86 -4.56 12.29 2.14
CA GLY A 86 -4.69 11.05 1.38
C GLY A 86 -6.14 10.57 1.28
N ALA A 87 -6.90 10.63 2.38
CA ALA A 87 -8.32 10.32 2.40
C ALA A 87 -9.13 11.27 1.50
N ARG A 88 -8.80 12.57 1.50
CA ARG A 88 -9.46 13.54 0.62
C ARG A 88 -9.17 13.26 -0.86
N LEU A 89 -7.93 12.95 -1.22
CA LEU A 89 -7.55 12.56 -2.58
C LEU A 89 -8.26 11.26 -3.00
N SER A 90 -8.32 10.28 -2.10
CA SER A 90 -9.03 9.02 -2.36
C SER A 90 -10.52 9.23 -2.61
N GLY A 91 -11.16 10.17 -1.91
CA GLY A 91 -12.55 10.56 -2.16
C GLY A 91 -12.80 11.17 -3.55
N GLU A 92 -11.77 11.74 -4.18
CA GLU A 92 -11.81 12.26 -5.55
C GLU A 92 -11.31 11.22 -6.59
N GLY A 93 -11.10 9.97 -6.16
CA GLY A 93 -10.64 8.89 -7.03
C GLY A 93 -9.14 8.94 -7.36
N ILE A 94 -8.35 9.73 -6.63
CA ILE A 94 -6.90 9.86 -6.83
C ILE A 94 -6.16 8.93 -5.84
N PRO A 95 -5.49 7.87 -6.33
CA PRO A 95 -4.66 7.03 -5.48
C PRO A 95 -3.46 7.81 -4.93
N SER A 96 -3.15 7.63 -3.65
CA SER A 96 -2.04 8.31 -2.98
C SER A 96 -1.27 7.38 -2.05
N PHE A 97 0.03 7.65 -1.89
CA PHE A 97 0.96 6.84 -1.09
C PHE A 97 1.65 7.71 -0.06
N ILE A 98 1.68 7.26 1.20
CA ILE A 98 2.42 7.93 2.27
C ILE A 98 3.71 7.16 2.53
N VAL A 99 4.85 7.82 2.30
CA VAL A 99 6.19 7.23 2.54
C VAL A 99 6.88 7.90 3.73
N ASN A 100 7.85 7.19 4.33
CA ASN A 100 8.58 7.61 5.53
C ASN A 100 7.72 7.80 6.80
N ALA A 101 6.48 7.29 6.83
CA ALA A 101 5.61 7.35 8.01
C ALA A 101 6.22 6.66 9.25
N ASN A 102 7.06 5.64 9.04
CA ASN A 102 7.68 4.86 10.11
C ASN A 102 8.97 5.49 10.68
N SER A 103 9.59 6.44 9.96
CA SER A 103 10.77 7.18 10.46
C SER A 103 10.43 8.04 11.69
N ASN A 104 9.16 8.44 11.82
CA ASN A 104 8.64 9.16 13.00
C ASN A 104 8.41 8.28 14.24
N ARG A 105 8.41 6.94 14.12
CA ARG A 105 8.25 6.02 15.26
C ARG A 105 9.57 5.66 15.95
N MET A 106 10.71 5.91 15.30
CA MET A 106 12.05 5.54 15.82
C MET A 106 12.72 6.64 16.69
N GLY A 107 12.04 7.75 16.96
CA GLY A 107 12.50 8.81 17.86
C GLY A 107 13.23 9.99 17.19
N PRO A 108 13.52 11.07 17.96
CA PRO A 108 13.90 12.39 17.45
C PRO A 108 15.13 12.48 16.52
N PRO A 109 16.22 11.70 16.71
CA PRO A 109 17.40 11.86 15.86
C PRO A 109 17.17 11.40 14.41
N PHE A 110 16.20 10.53 14.14
CA PHE A 110 15.87 10.04 12.79
C PHE A 110 14.78 10.86 12.09
N SER A 111 13.85 11.48 12.83
CA SER A 111 12.80 12.36 12.27
C SER A 111 13.36 13.64 11.62
N ASN A 112 14.45 14.19 12.16
CA ASN A 112 15.00 15.47 11.69
C ASN A 112 15.79 15.33 10.38
N ALA A 113 16.40 14.17 10.13
CA ALA A 113 17.17 13.90 8.91
C ALA A 113 16.30 13.49 7.70
N ALA A 114 15.11 12.91 7.94
CA ALA A 114 14.22 12.43 6.87
C ALA A 114 13.28 13.50 6.30
N GLY A 115 13.11 14.63 7.00
CA GLY A 115 12.26 15.75 6.60
C GLY A 115 10.75 15.51 6.80
N GLY A 116 10.37 14.44 7.53
CA GLY A 116 8.97 14.04 7.73
C GLY A 116 8.44 13.05 6.69
N ALA A 117 7.19 12.65 6.85
CA ALA A 117 6.48 11.79 5.92
C ALA A 117 6.08 12.57 4.67
N ARG A 118 5.91 11.86 3.54
CA ARG A 118 5.61 12.46 2.23
C ARG A 118 4.41 11.78 1.61
N LEU A 119 3.53 12.57 1.01
CA LEU A 119 2.38 12.12 0.24
C LEU A 119 2.72 12.20 -1.25
N LEU A 120 2.64 11.06 -1.92
CA LEU A 120 2.96 10.88 -3.33
C LEU A 120 1.71 10.48 -4.11
N VAL A 121 1.64 10.88 -5.37
CA VAL A 121 0.62 10.44 -6.35
C VAL A 121 1.31 10.11 -7.67
N ALA A 122 0.65 9.37 -8.55
CA ALA A 122 1.12 9.22 -9.92
C ALA A 122 1.17 10.59 -10.64
N SER A 123 2.20 10.83 -11.45
CA SER A 123 2.46 12.10 -12.14
C SER A 123 1.26 12.61 -12.94
N GLN A 124 0.46 11.72 -13.52
CA GLN A 124 -0.78 12.05 -14.22
C GLN A 124 -1.81 12.79 -13.36
N TYR A 125 -1.78 12.61 -12.03
CA TYR A 125 -2.66 13.26 -11.07
C TYR A 125 -2.00 14.45 -10.35
N GLU A 126 -0.75 14.79 -10.66
CA GLU A 126 0.04 15.78 -9.93
C GLU A 126 -0.68 17.13 -9.82
N LYS A 127 -1.18 17.64 -10.95
CA LYS A 127 -1.83 18.95 -11.02
C LYS A 127 -3.08 19.00 -10.15
N ASP A 128 -3.96 18.02 -10.31
CA ASP A 128 -5.23 17.95 -9.61
C ASP A 128 -5.02 17.71 -8.11
N ALA A 129 -4.10 16.81 -7.76
CA ALA A 129 -3.72 16.55 -6.39
C ALA A 129 -3.12 17.78 -5.70
N LYS A 130 -2.19 18.50 -6.36
CA LYS A 130 -1.62 19.75 -5.81
C LYS A 130 -2.69 20.82 -5.59
N GLN A 131 -3.66 20.93 -6.50
CA GLN A 131 -4.77 21.87 -6.35
C GLN A 131 -5.66 21.52 -5.16
N ILE A 132 -6.05 20.25 -4.99
CA ILE A 132 -6.83 19.78 -3.85
C ILE A 132 -6.07 19.99 -2.53
N VAL A 133 -4.79 19.63 -2.50
CA VAL A 133 -3.91 19.84 -1.34
C VAL A 133 -3.81 21.32 -0.99
N ALA A 134 -3.65 22.21 -1.98
CA ALA A 134 -3.56 23.65 -1.77
C ALA A 134 -4.87 24.21 -1.20
N LEU A 135 -6.03 23.79 -1.71
CA LEU A 135 -7.34 24.19 -1.21
C LEU A 135 -7.56 23.72 0.24
N LEU A 136 -7.19 22.47 0.55
CA LEU A 136 -7.31 21.92 1.90
C LEU A 136 -6.36 22.63 2.88
N LYS A 137 -5.14 22.94 2.46
CA LYS A 137 -4.18 23.72 3.26
C LYS A 137 -4.61 25.17 3.45
N ALA A 138 -5.20 25.78 2.42
CA ALA A 138 -5.77 27.12 2.50
C ALA A 138 -6.99 27.20 3.45
N GLY A 139 -7.58 26.05 3.80
CA GLY A 139 -8.63 25.90 4.80
C GLY A 139 -8.32 24.83 5.86
N ALA A 140 -7.04 24.69 6.28
CA ALA A 140 -6.52 23.59 7.11
C ALA A 140 -7.18 23.47 8.51
N PHE A 141 -8.43 23.00 8.51
CA PHE A 141 -9.17 22.43 9.66
C PHE A 141 -9.92 23.42 10.57
N THR A 142 -10.56 24.45 10.01
CA THR A 142 -11.47 25.31 10.78
C THR A 142 -12.75 24.58 11.19
N LEU A 143 -12.84 24.16 12.45
CA LEU A 143 -14.12 24.02 13.16
C LEU A 143 -14.59 25.44 13.55
N ARG A 144 -15.79 25.84 13.13
CA ARG A 144 -16.45 27.01 13.71
C ARG A 144 -16.87 26.65 15.14
N ASP A 145 -16.13 27.13 16.12
CA ASP A 145 -16.56 27.08 17.52
C ASP A 145 -17.40 28.33 17.80
N SER A 146 -18.73 28.20 17.73
CA SER A 146 -19.75 29.00 18.45
C SER A 146 -21.14 28.80 17.85
N ASP A 147 -21.74 27.63 18.08
CA ASP A 147 -23.18 27.61 18.40
C ASP A 147 -23.28 27.76 19.93
N ASP A 148 -23.11 29.00 20.38
CA ASP A 148 -23.38 29.41 21.76
C ASP A 148 -24.90 29.36 21.95
N VAL A 149 -25.40 28.24 22.46
CA VAL A 149 -26.78 28.09 22.95
C VAL A 149 -26.83 28.58 24.40
N GLY A 150 -26.82 29.90 24.56
CA GLY A 150 -27.11 30.62 25.81
C GLY A 150 -28.49 31.24 25.80
#